data_AF-A0A4Y7TWY5-F1
#
_entry.id   AF-A0A4Y7TWY5-F1
#
_cell.length_a   1.000
_cell.length_b   1.000
_cell.length_c   1.000
_cell.angle_alpha   90.00
_cell.angle_beta   90.00
_cell.angle_gamma   90.00
#
_symmetry.space_group_name_H-M   'P 1'
#
loop_
_entity.id
_entity.type
_entity.pdbx_description
1 polymer ?
#
loop_
_entity_poly.entity_id
_entity_poly.type
_entity_poly.pdbx_seq_one_letter_code
_entity_poly.pdbx_strand_id
1 'polypeptide(L)'
;MWPDGRGRCERRLCQMERARHRWQEISFRINFVSSPPTTMSLLRPASTKAAALNGLRGSPSTAGSIRFYAAKPDMAGDPKRETIRRVLYPANRRNRPSPVGTWRPDVARALQSAIPSVQAHETIERAWLLHKRHVRKEREAELARKFAKMEEAMDELYRLDSRLFLEANRSDDPRAKSAQEMELAKQLKMSEVKTLESRIPGLFPRELKVPTETPSRTGWNYEYKPFPRPL
;
A
#
# COMPACT_ATOMS: atom_id res chain seq x y z
N MET A 1 -42.28 -39.59 23.05
CA MET A 1 -41.03 -38.96 23.53
C MET A 1 -40.32 -38.31 22.35
N TRP A 2 -40.48 -36.99 22.20
CA TRP A 2 -39.74 -36.20 21.22
C TRP A 2 -38.56 -35.54 21.93
N PRO A 3 -37.30 -35.69 21.48
CA PRO A 3 -36.17 -35.03 22.13
C PRO A 3 -36.02 -33.58 21.63
N ASP A 4 -35.85 -32.70 22.61
CA ASP A 4 -35.63 -31.25 22.50
C ASP A 4 -34.55 -30.85 21.47
N GLY A 5 -34.98 -30.11 20.43
CA GLY A 5 -34.12 -29.50 19.42
C GLY A 5 -33.54 -28.12 19.77
N ARG A 6 -33.69 -27.67 21.03
CA ARG A 6 -33.40 -26.27 21.42
C ARG A 6 -31.91 -25.93 21.57
N GLY A 7 -31.03 -26.92 21.77
CA GLY A 7 -29.59 -26.67 22.04
C GLY A 7 -28.67 -26.48 20.83
N ARG A 8 -29.19 -26.56 19.59
CA ARG A 8 -28.37 -26.39 18.35
C ARG A 8 -28.49 -25.02 17.69
N CYS A 9 -29.53 -24.22 18.01
CA CYS A 9 -29.68 -22.87 17.48
C CYS A 9 -28.76 -21.84 18.16
N GLU A 10 -28.53 -21.94 19.47
CA GLU A 10 -27.70 -20.96 20.21
C GLU A 10 -26.22 -20.98 19.78
N ARG A 11 -25.69 -22.16 19.42
CA ARG A 11 -24.31 -22.27 18.90
C ARG A 11 -24.14 -21.66 17.51
N ARG A 12 -25.21 -21.58 16.70
CA ARG A 12 -25.17 -20.96 15.35
C ARG A 12 -25.26 -19.44 15.40
N LEU A 13 -26.09 -18.89 16.28
CA LEU A 13 -26.17 -17.44 16.52
C LEU A 13 -24.82 -16.89 17.04
N CYS A 14 -24.15 -17.64 17.92
CA CYS A 14 -22.86 -17.25 18.46
C CYS A 14 -21.68 -17.30 17.45
N GLN A 15 -21.78 -18.07 16.36
CA GLN A 15 -20.80 -18.02 15.25
C GLN A 15 -21.07 -16.85 14.29
N MET A 16 -22.35 -16.59 14.00
CA MET A 16 -22.78 -15.44 13.18
C MET A 16 -22.46 -14.09 13.85
N GLU A 17 -22.63 -13.97 15.17
CA GLU A 17 -22.26 -12.77 15.93
C GLU A 17 -20.74 -12.55 16.01
N ARG A 18 -19.94 -13.63 16.09
CA ARG A 18 -18.47 -13.52 16.00
C ARG A 18 -17.99 -13.11 14.62
N ALA A 19 -18.67 -13.54 13.56
CA ALA A 19 -18.42 -13.04 12.22
C ALA A 19 -18.75 -11.53 12.11
N ARG A 20 -19.90 -11.09 12.65
CA ARG A 20 -20.28 -9.66 12.69
C ARG A 20 -19.28 -8.79 13.48
N HIS A 21 -18.80 -9.24 14.64
CA HIS A 21 -17.80 -8.49 15.44
C HIS A 21 -16.43 -8.40 14.76
N ARG A 22 -15.95 -9.48 14.12
CA ARG A 22 -14.71 -9.44 13.34
C ARG A 22 -14.82 -8.50 12.13
N TRP A 23 -16.01 -8.39 11.55
CA TRP A 23 -16.29 -7.46 10.45
C TRP A 23 -16.32 -5.98 10.87
N GLN A 24 -16.82 -5.66 12.07
CA GLN A 24 -16.70 -4.29 12.60
C GLN A 24 -15.23 -3.89 12.85
N GLU A 25 -14.39 -4.81 13.34
CA GLU A 25 -12.94 -4.58 13.51
C GLU A 25 -12.19 -4.38 12.18
N ILE A 26 -12.53 -5.15 11.14
CA ILE A 26 -11.93 -5.01 9.80
C ILE A 26 -12.37 -3.68 9.16
N SER A 27 -13.64 -3.29 9.31
CA SER A 27 -14.16 -2.01 8.81
C SER A 27 -13.52 -0.80 9.53
N PHE A 28 -13.23 -0.91 10.83
CA PHE A 28 -12.57 0.14 11.61
C PHE A 28 -11.08 0.29 11.23
N ARG A 29 -10.37 -0.82 10.96
CA ARG A 29 -8.95 -0.79 10.53
C ARG A 29 -8.76 -0.23 9.13
N ILE A 30 -9.69 -0.46 8.20
CA ILE A 30 -9.62 0.11 6.85
C ILE A 30 -9.80 1.65 6.88
N ASN A 31 -10.61 2.18 7.79
CA ASN A 31 -10.79 3.62 7.96
C ASN A 31 -9.61 4.32 8.65
N PHE A 32 -8.80 3.61 9.45
CA PHE A 32 -7.68 4.20 10.19
C PHE A 32 -6.41 4.40 9.35
N VAL A 33 -6.19 3.60 8.30
CA VAL A 33 -4.94 3.61 7.51
C VAL A 33 -4.87 4.75 6.47
N SER A 34 -5.95 5.48 6.20
CA SER A 34 -5.97 6.54 5.17
C SER A 34 -6.06 7.97 5.69
N SER A 35 -5.81 8.22 6.98
CA SER A 35 -5.75 9.58 7.52
C SER A 35 -4.31 10.12 7.41
N PRO A 36 -4.04 11.17 6.61
CA PRO A 36 -2.73 11.82 6.65
C PRO A 36 -2.58 12.57 8.00
N PRO A 37 -1.40 12.53 8.65
CA PRO A 37 -1.17 13.31 9.86
C PRO A 37 -1.18 14.80 9.51
N THR A 38 -2.14 15.54 10.07
CA THR A 38 -2.14 17.00 10.05
C THR A 38 -1.02 17.51 10.94
N THR A 39 0.16 17.77 10.38
CA THR A 39 1.23 18.49 11.09
C THR A 39 0.92 19.99 11.03
N MET A 40 0.41 20.51 12.14
CA MET A 40 0.27 21.93 12.44
C MET A 40 1.62 22.64 12.33
N SER A 41 1.69 23.70 11.53
CA SER A 41 2.80 24.63 11.40
C SER A 41 2.79 25.62 12.58
N LEU A 42 3.79 25.52 13.46
CA LEU A 42 4.05 26.54 14.48
C LEU A 42 4.94 27.64 13.89
N LEU A 43 4.35 28.82 13.71
CA LEU A 43 5.04 30.09 13.49
C LEU A 43 5.79 30.47 14.77
N ARG A 44 7.08 30.81 14.64
CA ARG A 44 7.89 31.42 15.71
C ARG A 44 8.32 32.82 15.23
N PRO A 45 8.08 33.90 15.99
CA PRO A 45 8.48 35.25 15.60
C PRO A 45 9.96 35.52 15.89
N ALA A 46 10.53 36.42 15.10
CA ALA A 46 11.87 36.96 15.23
C ALA A 46 12.03 37.80 16.50
N SER A 47 13.20 37.73 17.14
CA SER A 47 13.63 38.65 18.20
C SER A 47 15.02 39.19 17.89
N THR A 48 15.14 40.49 18.08
CA THR A 48 16.26 41.40 17.77
C THR A 48 17.32 41.49 18.88
N LYS A 49 18.52 42.02 18.51
CA LYS A 49 19.60 42.61 19.34
C LYS A 49 20.46 41.58 20.14
N ALA A 50 21.78 41.72 20.38
CA ALA A 50 22.76 42.81 20.25
C ALA A 50 24.20 42.24 20.10
N ALA A 51 25.13 43.15 19.80
CA ALA A 51 26.58 42.96 19.66
C ALA A 51 27.34 42.73 20.99
N ALA A 52 28.55 42.13 20.93
CA ALA A 52 29.82 42.67 21.47
C ALA A 52 31.00 41.65 21.53
N LEU A 53 32.13 42.04 20.92
CA LEU A 53 33.54 42.04 21.36
C LEU A 53 34.26 40.81 21.99
N ASN A 54 35.37 40.43 21.30
CA ASN A 54 36.76 40.15 21.74
C ASN A 54 37.09 39.29 22.98
N GLY A 55 38.07 38.38 22.82
CA GLY A 55 39.12 38.18 23.84
C GLY A 55 39.61 36.74 24.11
N LEU A 56 40.84 36.47 23.70
CA LEU A 56 41.77 35.37 24.00
C LEU A 56 41.76 34.80 25.44
N ARG A 57 41.89 33.46 25.57
CA ARG A 57 42.86 32.74 26.46
C ARG A 57 42.74 31.23 26.34
N GLY A 58 43.87 30.52 26.51
CA GLY A 58 43.97 29.06 26.43
C GLY A 58 44.33 28.34 27.74
N SER A 59 44.26 27.00 27.63
CA SER A 59 44.84 25.90 28.43
C SER A 59 44.28 25.60 29.83
N PRO A 60 44.48 24.38 30.41
CA PRO A 60 44.97 23.08 29.89
C PRO A 60 44.13 21.86 30.38
N SER A 61 44.66 20.63 30.20
CA SER A 61 44.48 19.41 31.03
C SER A 61 43.69 18.19 30.47
N THR A 62 44.48 17.19 30.08
CA THR A 62 44.53 15.80 30.61
C THR A 62 43.56 14.71 30.09
N ALA A 63 44.21 13.73 29.43
CA ALA A 63 43.93 12.29 29.36
C ALA A 63 42.57 11.79 28.84
N GLY A 64 42.63 11.28 27.61
CA GLY A 64 41.69 10.29 27.08
C GLY A 64 42.41 9.40 26.07
N SER A 65 43.11 8.38 26.59
CA SER A 65 43.72 7.30 25.79
C SER A 65 42.61 6.53 25.09
N ILE A 66 42.28 6.92 23.86
CA ILE A 66 41.49 6.09 22.95
C ILE A 66 42.47 5.41 22.00
N ARG A 67 42.58 4.10 22.21
CA ARG A 67 43.42 3.18 21.44
C ARG A 67 42.94 3.18 19.99
N PHE A 68 43.68 3.82 19.10
CA PHE A 68 43.52 3.70 17.65
C PHE A 68 44.12 2.37 17.18
N TYR A 69 43.35 1.28 17.29
CA TYR A 69 43.64 0.08 16.50
C TYR A 69 42.97 0.24 15.13
N ALA A 70 43.80 0.45 14.11
CA ALA A 70 43.49 0.30 12.68
C ALA A 70 42.48 1.27 12.04
N ALA A 71 42.63 2.57 12.22
CA ALA A 71 42.09 3.54 11.25
C ALA A 71 43.13 3.73 10.13
N LYS A 72 42.90 3.08 8.97
CA LYS A 72 43.58 3.52 7.73
C LYS A 72 43.19 4.99 7.50
N PRO A 73 44.09 5.85 7.00
CA PRO A 73 43.71 7.19 6.60
C PRO A 73 42.77 7.08 5.39
N ASP A 74 41.46 7.03 5.66
CA ASP A 74 40.39 7.18 4.67
C ASP A 74 40.35 8.66 4.22
N MET A 75 41.46 9.16 3.66
CA MET A 75 41.60 10.49 3.06
C MET A 75 41.07 10.53 1.62
N ALA A 76 40.27 9.55 1.22
CA ALA A 76 39.48 9.54 0.00
C ALA A 76 38.30 8.58 0.18
N GLY A 77 37.20 9.04 0.79
CA GLY A 77 35.96 8.28 0.79
C GLY A 77 35.59 7.91 -0.65
N ASP A 78 35.25 6.64 -0.89
CA ASP A 78 34.89 6.10 -2.22
C ASP A 78 33.99 7.10 -2.98
N PRO A 79 34.40 7.57 -4.17
CA PRO A 79 33.66 8.58 -4.94
C PRO A 79 32.22 8.14 -5.23
N LYS A 80 31.94 6.83 -5.29
CA LYS A 80 30.59 6.28 -5.42
C LYS A 80 29.77 6.49 -4.15
N ARG A 81 30.34 6.22 -2.97
CA ARG A 81 29.68 6.48 -1.67
C ARG A 81 29.42 7.97 -1.47
N GLU A 82 30.34 8.82 -1.91
CA GLU A 82 30.18 10.26 -1.84
C GLU A 82 29.14 10.79 -2.83
N THR A 83 29.07 10.23 -4.04
CA THR A 83 27.99 10.52 -5.01
C THR A 83 26.64 10.08 -4.47
N ILE A 84 26.54 8.88 -3.88
CA ILE A 84 25.33 8.39 -3.23
C ILE A 84 24.92 9.31 -2.07
N ARG A 85 25.86 9.73 -1.21
CA ARG A 85 25.56 10.71 -0.14
C ARG A 85 25.07 12.03 -0.70
N ARG A 86 25.69 12.56 -1.76
CA ARG A 86 25.27 13.84 -2.39
C ARG A 86 23.91 13.76 -3.06
N VAL A 87 23.53 12.59 -3.59
CA VAL A 87 22.20 12.36 -4.17
C VAL A 87 21.16 12.18 -3.08
N LEU A 88 21.41 11.35 -2.05
CA LEU A 88 20.46 11.09 -0.98
C LEU A 88 20.29 12.27 -0.01
N TYR A 89 21.38 13.01 0.24
CA TYR A 89 21.45 14.15 1.14
C TYR A 89 22.08 15.33 0.42
N PRO A 90 21.36 15.94 -0.53
CA PRO A 90 21.87 17.12 -1.22
C PRO A 90 22.15 18.22 -0.20
N ALA A 91 23.34 18.82 -0.27
CA ALA A 91 23.66 19.98 0.55
C ALA A 91 22.64 21.08 0.27
N ASN A 92 22.02 21.63 1.33
CA ASN A 92 21.01 22.69 1.24
C ASN A 92 21.66 24.04 0.85
N ARG A 93 22.28 24.09 -0.33
CA ARG A 93 22.90 25.28 -0.90
C ARG A 93 21.88 25.93 -1.84
N ARG A 94 21.37 27.09 -1.43
CA ARG A 94 20.36 27.88 -2.18
C ARG A 94 20.86 28.47 -3.50
N ASN A 95 22.14 28.28 -3.84
CA ASN A 95 22.78 28.89 -5.01
C ASN A 95 22.81 27.99 -6.25
N ARG A 96 22.46 26.69 -6.14
CA ARG A 96 22.39 25.77 -7.28
C ARG A 96 21.16 24.86 -7.17
N PRO A 97 20.49 24.53 -8.29
CA PRO A 97 19.36 23.61 -8.27
C PRO A 97 19.83 22.22 -7.86
N SER A 98 19.31 21.71 -6.73
CA SER A 98 19.61 20.34 -6.31
C SER A 98 18.83 19.35 -7.19
N PRO A 99 19.49 18.29 -7.73
CA PRO A 99 18.82 17.25 -8.50
C PRO A 99 17.71 16.55 -7.70
N VAL A 100 17.82 16.51 -6.36
CA VAL A 100 16.89 15.80 -5.45
C VAL A 100 15.96 16.76 -4.69
N GLY A 101 15.78 17.98 -5.20
CA GLY A 101 14.56 18.76 -4.94
C GLY A 101 14.52 19.65 -3.69
N THR A 102 15.60 19.81 -2.94
CA THR A 102 15.58 20.62 -1.70
C THR A 102 15.48 22.14 -1.94
N TRP A 103 15.98 22.63 -3.08
CA TRP A 103 15.86 24.04 -3.48
C TRP A 103 15.93 24.14 -5.01
N ARG A 104 14.88 24.69 -5.63
CA ARG A 104 14.82 25.00 -7.06
C ARG A 104 14.14 26.37 -7.26
N PRO A 105 14.84 27.39 -7.77
CA PRO A 105 14.27 28.73 -7.95
C PRO A 105 13.16 28.75 -9.02
N ASP A 106 13.22 27.83 -9.99
CA ASP A 106 12.24 27.71 -11.06
C ASP A 106 10.88 27.23 -10.54
N VAL A 107 10.86 26.44 -9.47
CA VAL A 107 9.62 25.93 -8.88
C VAL A 107 8.81 27.08 -8.29
N ALA A 108 9.44 28.03 -7.60
CA ALA A 108 8.74 29.19 -7.06
C ALA A 108 8.13 30.06 -8.18
N ARG A 109 8.89 30.27 -9.27
CA ARG A 109 8.42 31.01 -10.45
C ARG A 109 7.30 30.26 -11.19
N ALA A 110 7.43 28.94 -11.33
CA ALA A 110 6.41 28.09 -11.95
C ALA A 110 5.13 28.03 -11.11
N LEU A 111 5.24 27.97 -9.77
CA LEU A 111 4.10 28.02 -8.86
C LEU A 111 3.37 29.37 -8.97
N GLN A 112 4.11 30.48 -9.01
CA GLN A 112 3.53 31.81 -9.22
C GLN A 112 2.84 31.93 -10.60
N SER A 113 3.35 31.26 -11.62
CA SER A 113 2.73 31.24 -12.96
C SER A 113 1.51 30.31 -13.04
N ALA A 114 1.55 29.16 -12.37
CA ALA A 114 0.50 28.15 -12.43
C ALA A 114 -0.67 28.46 -11.49
N ILE A 115 -0.39 29.14 -10.38
CA ILE A 115 -1.39 29.52 -9.38
C ILE A 115 -1.65 31.02 -9.52
N PRO A 116 -2.77 31.43 -10.15
CA PRO A 116 -3.06 32.84 -10.34
C PRO A 116 -3.33 33.57 -9.01
N SER A 117 -3.92 32.89 -8.02
CA SER A 117 -4.15 33.41 -6.67
C SER A 117 -4.31 32.29 -5.63
N VAL A 118 -4.11 32.62 -4.35
CA VAL A 118 -4.32 31.69 -3.22
C VAL A 118 -5.78 31.22 -3.17
N GLN A 119 -6.73 32.11 -3.41
CA GLN A 119 -8.15 31.78 -3.44
C GLN A 119 -8.51 30.79 -4.55
N ALA A 120 -7.89 30.93 -5.74
CA ALA A 120 -8.09 29.99 -6.84
C ALA A 120 -7.55 28.61 -6.48
N HIS A 121 -6.36 28.54 -5.87
CA HIS A 121 -5.79 27.30 -5.37
C HIS A 121 -6.69 26.60 -4.35
N GLU A 122 -7.12 27.30 -3.30
CA GLU A 122 -8.03 26.75 -2.28
C GLU A 122 -9.36 26.27 -2.87
N THR A 123 -9.86 26.96 -3.90
CA THR A 123 -11.12 26.58 -4.56
C THR A 123 -10.94 25.32 -5.39
N ILE A 124 -9.85 25.21 -6.16
CA ILE A 124 -9.51 24.01 -6.92
C ILE A 124 -9.32 22.81 -5.97
N GLU A 125 -8.61 23.01 -4.86
CA GLU A 125 -8.40 21.96 -3.86
C GLU A 125 -9.70 21.50 -3.23
N ARG A 126 -10.56 22.42 -2.78
CA ARG A 126 -11.87 22.07 -2.22
C ARG A 126 -12.73 21.32 -3.23
N ALA A 127 -12.79 21.78 -4.48
CA ALA A 127 -13.52 21.12 -5.55
C ALA A 127 -12.98 19.70 -5.81
N TRP A 128 -11.65 19.53 -5.85
CA TRP A 128 -11.01 18.23 -6.04
C TRP A 128 -11.26 17.26 -4.88
N LEU A 129 -11.17 17.73 -3.64
CA LEU A 129 -11.48 16.92 -2.46
C LEU A 129 -12.96 16.50 -2.43
N LEU A 130 -13.86 17.41 -2.82
CA LEU A 130 -15.28 17.11 -2.96
C LEU A 130 -15.52 16.05 -4.05
N HIS A 131 -14.90 16.20 -5.22
CA HIS A 131 -14.97 15.21 -6.29
C HIS A 131 -14.48 13.83 -5.84
N LYS A 132 -13.30 13.74 -5.19
CA LYS A 132 -12.79 12.49 -4.63
C LYS A 132 -13.75 11.86 -3.61
N ARG A 133 -14.42 12.69 -2.80
CA ARG A 133 -15.46 12.21 -1.86
C ARG A 133 -16.65 11.60 -2.61
N HIS A 134 -17.12 12.24 -3.68
CA HIS A 134 -18.22 11.71 -4.50
C HIS A 134 -17.84 10.39 -5.17
N VAL A 135 -16.68 10.32 -5.82
CA VAL A 135 -16.17 9.09 -6.45
C VAL A 135 -16.07 7.93 -5.45
N ARG A 136 -15.60 8.20 -4.23
CA ARG A 136 -15.58 7.19 -3.16
C ARG A 136 -16.98 6.71 -2.78
N LYS A 137 -17.91 7.64 -2.55
CA LYS A 137 -19.31 7.29 -2.22
C LYS A 137 -19.99 6.49 -3.32
N GLU A 138 -19.73 6.82 -4.58
CA GLU A 138 -20.27 6.07 -5.73
C GLU A 138 -19.74 4.64 -5.75
N ARG A 139 -18.42 4.44 -5.58
CA ARG A 139 -17.82 3.11 -5.49
C ARG A 139 -18.35 2.31 -4.30
N GLU A 140 -18.49 2.94 -3.13
CA GLU A 140 -19.06 2.31 -1.93
C GLU A 140 -20.53 1.90 -2.15
N ALA A 141 -21.33 2.75 -2.80
CA ALA A 141 -22.72 2.43 -3.12
C ALA A 141 -22.82 1.28 -4.14
N GLU A 142 -21.95 1.24 -5.15
CA GLU A 142 -21.90 0.14 -6.10
C GLU A 142 -21.47 -1.18 -5.44
N LEU A 143 -20.45 -1.14 -4.58
CA LEU A 143 -20.00 -2.31 -3.81
C LEU A 143 -21.12 -2.82 -2.88
N ALA A 144 -21.83 -1.92 -2.20
CA ALA A 144 -22.96 -2.28 -1.36
C ALA A 144 -24.08 -2.96 -2.16
N ARG A 145 -24.40 -2.47 -3.37
CA ARG A 145 -25.39 -3.12 -4.25
C ARG A 145 -24.94 -4.51 -4.68
N LYS A 146 -23.67 -4.67 -5.11
CA LYS A 146 -23.10 -5.97 -5.50
C LYS A 146 -23.15 -6.96 -4.34
N PHE A 147 -22.80 -6.49 -3.14
CA PHE A 147 -22.83 -7.31 -1.94
C PHE A 147 -24.24 -7.74 -1.56
N ALA A 148 -25.21 -6.82 -1.55
CA ALA A 148 -26.61 -7.14 -1.25
C ALA A 148 -27.18 -8.18 -2.23
N LYS A 149 -26.84 -8.07 -3.52
CA LYS A 149 -27.23 -9.07 -4.54
C LYS A 149 -26.54 -10.42 -4.35
N MET A 150 -25.30 -10.44 -3.88
CA MET A 150 -24.60 -11.67 -3.53
C MET A 150 -25.23 -12.35 -2.30
N GLU A 151 -25.63 -11.60 -1.28
CA GLU A 151 -26.35 -12.14 -0.11
C GLU A 151 -27.70 -12.73 -0.52
N GLU A 152 -28.49 -12.01 -1.32
CA GLU A 152 -29.78 -12.50 -1.86
C GLU A 152 -29.62 -13.83 -2.60
N ALA A 153 -28.61 -13.93 -3.48
CA ALA A 153 -28.32 -15.15 -4.22
C ALA A 153 -27.89 -16.32 -3.31
N MET A 154 -27.11 -16.05 -2.25
CA MET A 154 -26.68 -17.09 -1.30
C MET A 154 -27.84 -17.57 -0.40
N ASP A 155 -28.74 -16.66 -0.01
CA ASP A 155 -29.96 -17.00 0.72
C ASP A 155 -30.88 -17.89 -0.12
N GLU A 156 -31.02 -17.61 -1.41
CA GLU A 156 -31.77 -18.45 -2.35
C GLU A 156 -31.11 -19.82 -2.51
N LEU A 157 -29.78 -19.88 -2.70
CA LEU A 157 -29.04 -21.13 -2.83
C LEU A 157 -29.20 -22.01 -1.58
N TYR A 158 -29.15 -21.42 -0.38
CA TYR A 158 -29.34 -22.14 0.87
C TYR A 158 -30.72 -22.79 0.98
N ARG A 159 -31.77 -22.11 0.50
CA ARG A 159 -33.15 -22.63 0.49
C ARG A 159 -33.32 -23.78 -0.50
N LEU A 160 -32.62 -23.73 -1.64
CA LEU A 160 -32.73 -24.72 -2.70
C LEU A 160 -31.87 -25.96 -2.43
N ASP A 161 -30.57 -25.78 -2.22
CA ASP A 161 -29.62 -26.88 -1.99
C ASP A 161 -28.54 -26.51 -0.96
N SER A 162 -28.61 -27.16 0.20
CA SER A 162 -27.64 -26.99 1.28
C SER A 162 -26.25 -27.51 0.93
N ARG A 163 -26.11 -28.51 0.05
CA ARG A 163 -24.80 -29.06 -0.35
C ARG A 163 -24.02 -28.05 -1.19
N LEU A 164 -24.65 -27.48 -2.21
CA LEU A 164 -24.04 -26.45 -3.06
C LEU A 164 -23.69 -25.19 -2.27
N PHE A 165 -24.52 -24.79 -1.31
CA PHE A 165 -24.23 -23.68 -0.41
C PHE A 165 -22.95 -23.93 0.43
N LEU A 166 -22.75 -25.14 0.94
CA LEU A 166 -21.54 -25.50 1.68
C LEU A 166 -20.30 -25.51 0.78
N GLU A 167 -20.42 -26.01 -0.45
CA GLU A 167 -19.34 -26.00 -1.44
C GLU A 167 -18.96 -24.57 -1.85
N ALA A 168 -19.92 -23.69 -2.08
CA ALA A 168 -19.68 -22.29 -2.44
C ALA A 168 -19.02 -21.46 -1.31
N ASN A 169 -19.31 -21.81 -0.04
CA ASN A 169 -18.70 -21.17 1.13
C ASN A 169 -17.35 -21.81 1.54
N ARG A 170 -16.80 -22.71 0.73
CA ARG A 170 -15.48 -23.28 0.99
C ARG A 170 -14.43 -22.18 0.94
N SER A 171 -13.66 -22.04 2.02
CA SER A 171 -12.51 -21.16 2.03
C SER A 171 -11.35 -21.82 1.30
N ASP A 172 -10.88 -21.19 0.21
CA ASP A 172 -9.68 -21.62 -0.48
C ASP A 172 -8.44 -21.01 0.18
N ASP A 173 -7.58 -21.86 0.72
CA ASP A 173 -6.27 -21.45 1.22
C ASP A 173 -5.28 -21.30 0.05
N PRO A 174 -4.84 -20.09 -0.32
CA PRO A 174 -3.99 -19.88 -1.49
C PRO A 174 -2.59 -20.49 -1.35
N ARG A 175 -2.20 -20.93 -0.16
CA ARG A 175 -0.88 -21.54 0.09
C ARG A 175 -0.91 -23.07 0.00
N ALA A 176 -2.07 -23.69 0.16
CA ALA A 176 -2.20 -25.14 0.14
C ALA A 176 -2.27 -25.62 -1.32
N LYS A 177 -1.26 -26.40 -1.74
CA LYS A 177 -1.31 -27.13 -3.01
C LYS A 177 -1.90 -28.51 -2.76
N SER A 178 -2.81 -28.96 -3.61
CA SER A 178 -3.35 -30.32 -3.51
C SER A 178 -2.25 -31.36 -3.82
N ALA A 179 -2.40 -32.57 -3.28
CA ALA A 179 -1.43 -33.65 -3.54
C ALA A 179 -1.30 -33.96 -5.04
N GLN A 180 -2.42 -33.94 -5.76
CA GLN A 180 -2.48 -34.17 -7.20
C GLN A 180 -1.76 -33.07 -8.01
N GLU A 181 -1.92 -31.80 -7.61
CA GLU A 181 -1.17 -30.70 -8.23
C GLU A 181 0.34 -30.83 -7.99
N MET A 182 0.75 -31.30 -6.81
CA MET A 182 2.16 -31.55 -6.52
C MET A 182 2.73 -32.70 -7.34
N GLU A 183 1.96 -33.76 -7.61
CA GLU A 183 2.37 -34.88 -8.44
C GLU A 183 2.50 -34.48 -9.91
N LEU A 184 1.54 -33.73 -10.45
CA LEU A 184 1.65 -33.22 -11.82
C LEU A 184 2.79 -32.23 -11.98
N ALA A 185 3.02 -31.36 -10.99
CA ALA A 185 4.15 -30.44 -11.04
C ALA A 185 5.51 -31.15 -11.15
N LYS A 186 5.62 -32.39 -10.65
CA LYS A 186 6.84 -33.21 -10.82
C LYS A 186 6.98 -33.78 -12.24
N GLN A 187 5.88 -34.01 -12.95
CA GLN A 187 5.87 -34.60 -14.29
C GLN A 187 6.04 -33.55 -15.40
N LEU A 188 5.62 -32.32 -15.15
CA LEU A 188 5.56 -31.25 -16.14
C LEU A 188 6.91 -30.59 -16.40
N LYS A 189 7.04 -29.98 -17.58
CA LYS A 189 8.23 -29.20 -17.92
C LYS A 189 8.28 -27.90 -17.10
N MET A 190 9.48 -27.37 -16.88
CA MET A 190 9.69 -26.16 -16.07
C MET A 190 8.82 -24.94 -16.48
N SER A 191 8.51 -24.76 -17.77
CA SER A 191 7.64 -23.69 -18.26
C SER A 191 6.17 -23.88 -17.85
N GLU A 192 5.70 -25.12 -17.84
CA GLU A 192 4.36 -25.52 -17.45
C GLU A 192 4.19 -25.42 -15.93
N VAL A 193 5.22 -25.82 -15.17
CA VAL A 193 5.26 -25.64 -13.72
C VAL A 193 5.12 -24.17 -13.35
N LYS A 194 5.86 -23.25 -14.01
CA LYS A 194 5.72 -21.80 -13.79
C LYS A 194 4.31 -21.29 -14.10
N THR A 195 3.66 -21.86 -15.12
CA THR A 195 2.29 -21.51 -15.47
C THR A 195 1.32 -21.98 -14.39
N LEU A 196 1.48 -23.20 -13.90
CA LEU A 196 0.68 -23.77 -12.80
C LEU A 196 0.82 -22.92 -11.53
N GLU A 197 2.06 -22.55 -11.17
CA GLU A 197 2.36 -21.69 -10.03
C GLU A 197 1.85 -20.27 -10.18
N SER A 198 1.68 -19.78 -11.42
CA SER A 198 1.14 -18.44 -11.65
C SER A 198 -0.36 -18.33 -11.35
N ARG A 199 -1.09 -19.45 -11.37
CA ARG A 199 -2.56 -19.51 -11.20
C ARG A 199 -2.94 -20.07 -9.83
N ILE A 200 -2.55 -19.41 -8.76
CA ILE A 200 -2.87 -19.86 -7.40
C ILE A 200 -4.39 -19.77 -7.17
N PRO A 201 -5.06 -20.82 -6.64
CA PRO A 201 -6.50 -20.77 -6.34
C PRO A 201 -6.81 -19.68 -5.31
N GLY A 202 -7.96 -19.03 -5.44
CA GLY A 202 -8.35 -17.90 -4.58
C GLY A 202 -7.59 -16.59 -4.83
N LEU A 203 -6.61 -16.57 -5.75
CA LEU A 203 -5.87 -15.36 -6.14
C LEU A 203 -6.15 -14.99 -7.59
N PHE A 204 -5.98 -13.72 -7.93
CA PHE A 204 -6.12 -13.28 -9.31
C PHE A 204 -5.03 -13.91 -10.20
N PRO A 205 -5.39 -14.46 -11.38
CA PRO A 205 -4.41 -14.96 -12.33
C PRO A 205 -3.45 -13.85 -12.77
N ARG A 206 -2.17 -14.18 -12.94
CA ARG A 206 -1.15 -13.22 -13.40
C ARG A 206 -1.38 -12.69 -14.82
N GLU A 207 -2.20 -13.39 -15.60
CA GLU A 207 -2.60 -12.98 -16.95
C GLU A 207 -3.54 -11.77 -16.92
N LEU A 208 -4.23 -11.53 -15.79
CA LEU A 208 -5.04 -10.33 -15.56
C LEU A 208 -4.11 -9.16 -15.24
N LYS A 209 -3.73 -8.43 -16.29
CA LYS A 209 -2.81 -7.28 -16.20
C LYS A 209 -3.53 -6.02 -15.75
N VAL A 210 -2.78 -5.12 -15.11
CA VAL A 210 -3.23 -3.75 -14.83
C VAL A 210 -3.39 -3.00 -16.16
N PRO A 211 -4.47 -2.23 -16.35
CA PRO A 211 -4.66 -1.42 -17.56
C PRO A 211 -3.46 -0.49 -17.81
N THR A 212 -3.07 -0.36 -19.08
CA THR A 212 -2.03 0.56 -19.54
C THR A 212 -2.63 1.68 -20.36
N GLU A 213 -2.02 2.86 -20.35
CA GLU A 213 -2.49 4.04 -21.10
C GLU A 213 -2.62 3.77 -22.61
N THR A 214 -1.62 3.13 -23.19
CA THR A 214 -1.66 2.68 -24.59
C THR A 214 -1.82 1.16 -24.66
N PRO A 215 -2.68 0.64 -25.55
CA PRO A 215 -2.82 -0.80 -25.74
C PRO A 215 -1.56 -1.42 -26.33
N SER A 216 -1.40 -2.73 -26.15
CA SER A 216 -0.29 -3.46 -26.77
C SER A 216 -0.50 -3.59 -28.29
N ARG A 217 0.59 -3.69 -29.06
CA ARG A 217 0.54 -3.86 -30.53
C ARG A 217 -0.23 -5.12 -30.95
N THR A 218 -0.12 -6.19 -30.16
CA THR A 218 -0.79 -7.46 -30.42
C THR A 218 -2.26 -7.46 -29.97
N GLY A 219 -2.69 -6.46 -29.18
CA GLY A 219 -4.07 -6.35 -28.71
C GLY A 219 -4.46 -7.49 -27.76
N TRP A 220 -5.47 -8.27 -28.15
CA TRP A 220 -5.99 -9.41 -27.41
C TRP A 220 -5.52 -10.74 -28.01
N ASN A 221 -5.15 -11.71 -27.16
CA ASN A 221 -4.70 -13.03 -27.62
C ASN A 221 -5.88 -13.98 -27.85
N TYR A 222 -6.26 -14.17 -29.11
CA TYR A 222 -7.32 -15.12 -29.49
C TYR A 222 -6.87 -16.58 -29.51
N GLU A 223 -5.55 -16.84 -29.55
CA GLU A 223 -4.96 -18.19 -29.61
C GLU A 223 -4.66 -18.75 -28.21
N TYR A 224 -5.34 -18.24 -27.18
CA TYR A 224 -5.12 -18.67 -25.80
C TYR A 224 -5.49 -20.16 -25.61
N LYS A 225 -4.56 -20.93 -25.04
CA LYS A 225 -4.76 -22.35 -24.72
C LYS A 225 -4.87 -22.54 -23.20
N PRO A 226 -5.98 -23.11 -22.68
CA PRO A 226 -6.12 -23.38 -21.26
C PRO A 226 -5.11 -24.44 -20.82
N PHE A 227 -4.55 -24.27 -19.63
CA PHE A 227 -3.69 -25.28 -19.03
C PHE A 227 -4.56 -26.29 -18.26
N PRO A 228 -4.40 -27.60 -18.49
CA PRO A 228 -5.17 -28.61 -17.77
C PRO A 228 -4.74 -28.64 -16.30
N ARG A 229 -5.66 -28.31 -15.39
CA ARG A 229 -5.50 -28.52 -13.94
C ARG A 229 -6.38 -29.71 -13.52
N PRO A 230 -5.85 -30.66 -12.72
CA PRO A 230 -6.67 -31.70 -12.11
C PRO A 230 -7.54 -31.02 -11.04
N LEU A 231 -8.86 -31.22 -11.15
CA LEU A 231 -9.85 -30.77 -10.17
C LEU A 231 -10.08 -31.86 -9.11
#